data_AF-A0A7R9YGA3-F1
#
_entry.id   AF-A0A7R9YGA3-F1
#
_cell.length_a   1.000
_cell.length_b   1.000
_cell.length_c   1.000
_cell.angle_alpha   90.00
_cell.angle_beta   90.00
_cell.angle_gamma   90.00
#
_symmetry.space_group_name_H-M   'P 1'
#
loop_
_entity.id
_entity.type
_entity.pdbx_description
1 polymer ?
#
loop_
_entity_poly.entity_id
_entity_poly.type
_entity_poly.pdbx_seq_one_letter_code
_entity_poly.pdbx_strand_id
1 'polypeptide(L)'
;CFFAAGVGLLNFTERCVVKYLRHRNPRVREIAAHTACALIAPTPGQQLKSSGPGAEVVEGVIRLLLQVCVNDGDERVRATILREFTHRFDSMLCQSQHLDTLSLLIYDSSFDVRKLALQLLGQLAGSNPAYVLPPLRQTLISLVTELRQNTDVVGKEEATLLLTHFLQADALQRVVRPFKSAIVQSLPLTGDP
;
A
#
# COMPACT_ATOMS: atom_id res chain seq x y z
N CYS A 1 -32.31 11.27 5.90
CA CYS A 1 -32.42 9.79 5.84
C CYS A 1 -31.16 9.06 5.37
N PHE A 2 -30.26 9.64 4.55
CA PHE A 2 -29.03 8.97 4.10
C PHE A 2 -28.01 8.65 5.21
N PHE A 3 -27.94 9.46 6.26
CA PHE A 3 -26.94 9.29 7.33
C PHE A 3 -27.17 8.04 8.19
N ALA A 4 -28.43 7.65 8.42
CA ALA A 4 -28.78 6.48 9.23
C ALA A 4 -28.48 5.16 8.51
N ALA A 5 -28.63 5.12 7.17
CA ALA A 5 -28.28 3.96 6.37
C ALA A 5 -26.76 3.72 6.32
N GLY A 6 -25.96 4.79 6.20
CA GLY A 6 -24.49 4.69 6.21
C GLY A 6 -23.92 4.16 7.53
N VAL A 7 -24.45 4.63 8.67
CA VAL A 7 -24.03 4.13 10.00
C VAL A 7 -24.45 2.67 10.22
N GLY A 8 -25.59 2.24 9.67
CA GLY A 8 -26.03 0.84 9.71
C GLY A 8 -25.10 -0.11 8.95
N LEU A 9 -24.63 0.29 7.76
CA LEU A 9 -23.67 -0.46 6.94
C LEU A 9 -22.29 -0.56 7.60
N LEU A 10 -21.83 0.50 8.26
CA LEU A 10 -20.57 0.48 9.00
C LEU A 10 -20.61 -0.48 10.19
N ASN A 11 -21.68 -0.43 10.99
CA ASN A 11 -21.90 -1.38 12.10
C ASN A 11 -22.02 -2.83 11.59
N PHE A 12 -22.65 -3.03 10.42
CA PHE A 12 -22.70 -4.35 9.78
C PHE A 12 -21.30 -4.83 9.38
N THR A 13 -20.48 -3.96 8.80
CA THR A 13 -19.11 -4.29 8.39
C THR A 13 -18.28 -4.77 9.60
N GLU A 14 -18.33 -4.02 10.70
CA GLU A 14 -17.62 -4.36 11.94
C GLU A 14 -18.12 -5.67 12.57
N ARG A 15 -19.43 -5.92 12.57
CA ARG A 15 -20.01 -7.11 13.24
C ARG A 15 -19.98 -8.37 12.37
N CYS A 16 -20.08 -8.23 11.05
CA CYS A 16 -20.36 -9.35 10.15
C CYS A 16 -19.26 -9.64 9.14
N VAL A 17 -18.53 -8.65 8.64
CA VAL A 17 -17.49 -8.89 7.62
C VAL A 17 -16.13 -9.15 8.27
N VAL A 18 -15.82 -8.38 9.32
CA VAL A 18 -14.57 -8.50 10.10
C VAL A 18 -14.32 -9.93 10.63
N LYS A 19 -15.37 -10.65 11.04
CA LYS A 19 -15.21 -12.05 11.52
C LYS A 19 -14.65 -12.99 10.44
N TYR A 20 -14.92 -12.72 9.16
CA TYR A 20 -14.43 -13.54 8.05
C TYR A 20 -12.98 -13.23 7.66
N LEU A 21 -12.41 -12.12 8.12
CA LEU A 21 -10.98 -11.82 7.96
C LEU A 21 -10.08 -12.79 8.75
N ARG A 22 -10.65 -13.58 9.68
CA ARG A 22 -9.93 -14.63 10.44
C ARG A 22 -10.33 -16.04 10.00
N HIS A 23 -11.02 -16.18 8.87
CA HIS A 23 -11.48 -17.47 8.40
C HIS A 23 -10.31 -18.37 7.97
N ARG A 24 -10.42 -19.69 8.18
CA ARG A 24 -9.34 -20.65 7.86
C ARG A 24 -9.00 -20.69 6.36
N ASN A 25 -10.03 -20.58 5.52
CA ASN A 25 -9.86 -20.56 4.06
C ASN A 25 -9.40 -19.16 3.59
N PRO A 26 -8.23 -19.05 2.93
CA PRO A 26 -7.71 -17.76 2.44
C PRO A 26 -8.63 -17.08 1.43
N ARG A 27 -9.33 -17.83 0.57
CA ARG A 27 -10.28 -17.23 -0.38
C ARG A 27 -11.44 -16.51 0.32
N VAL A 28 -11.88 -17.02 1.47
CA VAL A 28 -12.92 -16.35 2.26
C VAL A 28 -12.38 -15.07 2.87
N ARG A 29 -11.13 -15.07 3.34
CA ARG A 29 -10.47 -13.86 3.87
C ARG A 29 -10.26 -12.82 2.78
N GLU A 30 -9.86 -13.24 1.58
CA GLU A 30 -9.68 -12.38 0.40
C GLU A 30 -10.99 -11.66 0.04
N ILE A 31 -12.09 -12.42 -0.11
CA ILE A 31 -13.42 -11.85 -0.42
C ILE A 31 -13.90 -10.96 0.73
N ALA A 32 -13.66 -11.34 1.98
CA ALA A 32 -14.02 -10.54 3.14
C ALA A 32 -13.25 -9.21 3.16
N ALA A 33 -11.96 -9.22 2.81
CA ALA A 33 -11.14 -8.03 2.70
C ALA A 33 -11.66 -7.09 1.61
N HIS A 34 -11.91 -7.61 0.40
CA HIS A 34 -12.52 -6.85 -0.69
C HIS A 34 -13.84 -6.21 -0.27
N THR A 35 -14.72 -7.01 0.34
CA THR A 35 -16.04 -6.57 0.79
C THR A 35 -15.93 -5.50 1.87
N ALA A 36 -15.02 -5.68 2.85
CA ALA A 36 -14.79 -4.71 3.91
C ALA A 36 -14.33 -3.38 3.33
N CYS A 37 -13.33 -3.38 2.44
CA CYS A 37 -12.85 -2.18 1.76
C CYS A 37 -13.98 -1.49 0.99
N ALA A 38 -14.77 -2.23 0.22
CA ALA A 38 -15.88 -1.69 -0.56
C ALA A 38 -16.95 -1.01 0.31
N LEU A 39 -17.24 -1.56 1.50
CA LEU A 39 -18.26 -1.03 2.41
C LEU A 39 -17.81 0.23 3.16
N ILE A 40 -16.51 0.35 3.47
CA ILE A 40 -15.97 1.54 4.15
C ILE A 40 -15.48 2.63 3.19
N ALA A 41 -15.40 2.31 1.89
CA ALA A 41 -14.94 3.26 0.89
C ALA A 41 -15.85 4.50 0.86
N PRO A 42 -15.29 5.72 0.89
CA PRO A 42 -16.09 6.93 0.79
C PRO A 42 -16.86 6.97 -0.53
N THR A 43 -18.13 7.37 -0.47
CA THR A 43 -18.94 7.61 -1.67
C THR A 43 -18.35 8.79 -2.44
N PRO A 44 -18.29 8.77 -3.78
CA PRO A 44 -17.87 9.93 -4.57
C PRO A 44 -18.65 11.20 -4.18
N GLY A 45 -17.94 12.28 -3.86
CA GLY A 45 -18.53 13.55 -3.42
C GLY A 45 -18.90 13.63 -1.93
N GLN A 46 -18.78 12.54 -1.17
CA GLN A 46 -18.99 12.55 0.27
C GLN A 46 -17.69 12.96 0.98
N GLN A 47 -17.68 14.14 1.59
CA GLN A 47 -16.65 14.50 2.56
C GLN A 47 -16.95 13.78 3.87
N LEU A 48 -16.16 12.76 4.21
CA LEU A 48 -16.19 12.19 5.54
C LEU A 48 -15.79 13.26 6.55
N LYS A 49 -16.63 13.47 7.56
CA LYS A 49 -16.22 14.25 8.72
C LYS A 49 -15.04 13.54 9.37
N SER A 50 -14.00 14.30 9.71
CA SER A 50 -12.82 13.80 10.42
C SER A 50 -13.12 13.30 11.84
N SER A 51 -14.34 13.50 12.32
CA SER A 51 -14.77 13.13 13.67
C SER A 51 -16.24 12.70 13.70
N GLY A 52 -16.52 11.68 14.51
CA GLY A 52 -17.85 11.14 14.77
C GLY A 52 -17.87 9.61 14.78
N PRO A 53 -18.95 8.98 15.27
CA PRO A 53 -19.01 7.51 15.44
C PRO A 53 -18.74 6.72 14.16
N GLY A 54 -19.16 7.23 13.00
CA GLY A 54 -18.87 6.59 11.71
C GLY A 54 -17.38 6.64 11.34
N ALA A 55 -16.68 7.74 11.66
CA ALA A 55 -15.26 7.87 11.39
C ALA A 55 -14.42 6.93 12.28
N GLU A 56 -14.82 6.75 13.54
CA GLU A 56 -14.18 5.81 14.46
C GLU A 56 -14.33 4.35 14.00
N VAL A 57 -15.51 3.97 13.52
CA VAL A 57 -15.73 2.62 12.95
C VAL A 57 -14.87 2.41 11.70
N VAL A 58 -14.84 3.39 10.79
CA VAL A 58 -14.01 3.30 9.57
C VAL A 58 -12.53 3.17 9.93
N GLU A 59 -12.03 4.01 10.83
CA GLU A 59 -10.65 3.95 11.33
C GLU A 59 -10.34 2.59 11.97
N GLY A 60 -11.26 2.03 12.77
CA GLY A 60 -11.12 0.70 13.35
C GLY A 60 -11.02 -0.40 12.29
N VAL A 61 -11.85 -0.34 11.23
CA VAL A 61 -11.79 -1.30 10.12
C VAL A 61 -10.49 -1.13 9.31
N ILE A 62 -10.03 0.10 9.05
CA ILE A 62 -8.76 0.36 8.36
C ILE A 62 -7.59 -0.23 9.14
N ARG A 63 -7.51 0.00 10.46
CA ARG A 63 -6.46 -0.59 11.30
C ARG A 63 -6.46 -2.11 11.22
N LEU A 64 -7.63 -2.72 11.27
CA LEU A 64 -7.75 -4.17 11.17
C LEU A 64 -7.34 -4.68 9.78
N LEU A 65 -7.76 -4.00 8.71
CA LEU A 65 -7.36 -4.35 7.34
C LEU A 65 -5.85 -4.24 7.17
N LEU A 66 -5.21 -3.20 7.71
CA LEU A 66 -3.75 -3.05 7.68
C LEU A 66 -3.05 -4.17 8.49
N GLN A 67 -3.59 -4.56 9.64
CA GLN A 67 -3.08 -5.71 10.38
C GLN A 67 -3.16 -7.01 9.58
N VAL A 68 -4.30 -7.28 8.91
CA VAL A 68 -4.43 -8.44 8.02
C VAL A 68 -3.47 -8.30 6.83
N CYS A 69 -3.35 -7.11 6.27
CA CYS A 69 -2.48 -6.83 5.12
C CYS A 69 -1.02 -7.16 5.40
N VAL A 70 -0.53 -6.99 6.63
CA VAL A 70 0.85 -7.32 7.00
C VAL A 70 1.01 -8.76 7.49
N ASN A 71 0.00 -9.31 8.17
CA ASN A 71 0.14 -10.58 8.89
C ASN A 71 -0.51 -11.79 8.20
N ASP A 72 -1.30 -11.61 7.14
CA ASP A 72 -1.94 -12.75 6.48
C ASP A 72 -0.87 -13.61 5.80
N GLY A 73 -0.96 -14.94 5.98
CA GLY A 73 -0.03 -15.88 5.36
C GLY A 73 -0.19 -16.01 3.85
N ASP A 74 -1.35 -15.64 3.30
CA ASP A 74 -1.64 -15.71 1.86
C ASP A 74 -1.42 -14.34 1.19
N GLU A 75 -0.47 -14.29 0.27
CA GLU A 75 -0.10 -13.09 -0.48
C GLU A 75 -1.27 -12.48 -1.26
N ARG A 76 -2.26 -13.28 -1.68
CA ARG A 76 -3.44 -12.79 -2.43
C ARG A 76 -4.34 -11.96 -1.55
N VAL A 77 -4.45 -12.32 -0.27
CA VAL A 77 -5.22 -11.53 0.72
C VAL A 77 -4.51 -10.20 0.93
N ARG A 78 -3.18 -10.22 1.17
CA ARG A 78 -2.37 -9.00 1.36
C ARG A 78 -2.47 -8.07 0.15
N ALA A 79 -2.28 -8.62 -1.05
CA ALA A 79 -2.35 -7.87 -2.30
C ALA A 79 -3.77 -7.32 -2.59
N THR A 80 -4.82 -8.07 -2.25
CA THR A 80 -6.21 -7.60 -2.41
C THR A 80 -6.47 -6.36 -1.57
N ILE A 81 -6.05 -6.34 -0.30
CA ILE A 81 -6.22 -5.16 0.55
C ILE A 81 -5.50 -3.94 -0.04
N LEU A 82 -4.27 -4.11 -0.50
CA LEU A 82 -3.51 -3.03 -1.14
C LEU A 82 -4.18 -2.50 -2.42
N ARG A 83 -4.73 -3.38 -3.28
CA ARG A 83 -5.43 -2.97 -4.51
C ARG A 83 -6.71 -2.18 -4.21
N GLU A 84 -7.41 -2.53 -3.15
CA GLU A 84 -8.66 -1.86 -2.75
C GLU A 84 -8.44 -0.48 -2.11
N PHE A 85 -7.25 -0.23 -1.56
CA PHE A 85 -6.84 1.09 -1.07
C PHE A 85 -6.56 2.07 -2.21
N THR A 86 -7.64 2.48 -2.87
CA THR A 86 -7.67 3.54 -3.90
C THR A 86 -7.48 4.94 -3.30
N HIS A 87 -7.35 5.96 -4.15
CA HIS A 87 -7.27 7.39 -3.77
C HIS A 87 -8.34 7.90 -2.81
N ARG A 88 -9.48 7.20 -2.73
CA ARG A 88 -10.55 7.52 -1.79
C ARG A 88 -10.12 7.30 -0.34
N PHE A 89 -9.07 6.52 -0.09
CA PHE A 89 -8.55 6.25 1.24
C PHE A 89 -7.42 7.18 1.67
N ASP A 90 -6.90 8.04 0.78
CA ASP A 90 -5.67 8.81 1.02
C ASP A 90 -5.72 9.64 2.30
N SER A 91 -6.82 10.37 2.51
CA SER A 91 -6.99 11.20 3.72
C SER A 91 -6.99 10.38 5.01
N MET A 92 -7.40 9.12 4.94
CA MET A 92 -7.43 8.21 6.08
C MET A 92 -6.08 7.53 6.27
N LEU A 93 -5.42 7.10 5.19
CA LEU A 93 -4.14 6.38 5.19
C LEU A 93 -2.92 7.27 5.45
N CYS A 94 -3.01 8.59 5.25
CA CYS A 94 -1.91 9.52 5.48
C CYS A 94 -1.53 9.74 6.97
N GLN A 95 -2.18 9.05 7.91
CA GLN A 95 -1.79 9.05 9.31
C GLN A 95 -0.48 8.27 9.52
N SER A 96 0.40 8.77 10.37
CA SER A 96 1.74 8.22 10.61
C SER A 96 1.76 6.72 10.88
N GLN A 97 0.92 6.25 11.80
CA GLN A 97 0.76 4.84 12.17
C GLN A 97 0.41 3.92 10.98
N HIS A 98 -0.38 4.41 10.02
CA HIS A 98 -0.81 3.64 8.85
C HIS A 98 0.31 3.60 7.83
N LEU A 99 1.00 4.74 7.64
CA LEU A 99 2.19 4.83 6.79
C LEU A 99 3.35 3.96 7.30
N ASP A 100 3.54 3.86 8.62
CA ASP A 100 4.51 2.94 9.23
C ASP A 100 4.18 1.49 8.86
N THR A 101 2.91 1.11 9.03
CA THR A 101 2.44 -0.25 8.71
C THR A 101 2.58 -0.57 7.23
N LEU A 102 2.21 0.37 6.35
CA LEU A 102 2.37 0.23 4.89
C LEU A 102 3.84 0.14 4.47
N SER A 103 4.74 0.86 5.15
CA SER A 103 6.18 0.84 4.84
C SER A 103 6.83 -0.52 5.08
N LEU A 104 6.25 -1.36 5.95
CA LEU A 104 6.71 -2.74 6.15
C LEU A 104 6.50 -3.60 4.89
N LEU A 105 5.43 -3.35 4.14
CA LEU A 105 5.03 -4.14 2.97
C LEU A 105 5.95 -3.94 1.75
N ILE A 106 6.80 -2.91 1.76
CA ILE A 106 7.85 -2.73 0.75
C ILE A 106 8.86 -3.89 0.78
N TYR A 107 8.99 -4.54 1.94
CA TYR A 107 9.88 -5.66 2.20
C TYR A 107 9.15 -7.00 2.29
N ASP A 108 7.91 -7.08 1.77
CA ASP A 108 7.15 -8.32 1.72
C ASP A 108 7.86 -9.40 0.88
N SER A 109 7.63 -10.68 1.17
CA SER A 109 8.23 -11.78 0.41
C SER A 109 7.67 -11.92 -1.01
N SER A 110 6.44 -11.45 -1.25
CA SER A 110 5.81 -11.47 -2.56
C SER A 110 6.08 -10.18 -3.32
N PHE A 111 6.67 -10.31 -4.51
CA PHE A 111 6.91 -9.19 -5.43
C PHE A 111 5.65 -8.36 -5.72
N ASP A 112 4.49 -9.00 -5.95
CA ASP A 112 3.23 -8.28 -6.22
C ASP A 112 2.83 -7.36 -5.06
N VAL A 113 3.01 -7.82 -3.82
CA VAL A 113 2.71 -7.04 -2.60
C VAL A 113 3.69 -5.87 -2.47
N ARG A 114 5.00 -6.11 -2.66
CA ARG A 114 6.03 -5.05 -2.64
C ARG A 114 5.71 -3.96 -3.67
N LYS A 115 5.34 -4.36 -4.89
CA LYS A 115 4.98 -3.46 -5.97
C LYS A 115 3.75 -2.62 -5.63
N LEU A 116 2.67 -3.25 -5.19
CA LEU A 116 1.44 -2.56 -4.80
C LEU A 116 1.66 -1.59 -3.62
N ALA A 117 2.45 -2.00 -2.62
CA ALA A 117 2.80 -1.16 -1.49
C ALA A 117 3.60 0.07 -1.93
N LEU A 118 4.58 -0.11 -2.81
CA LEU A 118 5.37 0.99 -3.38
C LEU A 118 4.49 1.96 -4.19
N GLN A 119 3.55 1.45 -4.98
CA GLN A 119 2.60 2.27 -5.73
C GLN A 119 1.71 3.11 -4.79
N LEU A 120 1.13 2.47 -3.77
CA LEU A 120 0.29 3.14 -2.78
C LEU A 120 1.07 4.20 -2.01
N LEU A 121 2.26 3.89 -1.51
CA LEU A 121 3.11 4.87 -0.81
C LEU A 121 3.57 5.99 -1.76
N GLY A 122 3.91 5.66 -3.01
CA GLY A 122 4.24 6.66 -4.03
C GLY A 122 3.11 7.67 -4.25
N GLN A 123 1.87 7.21 -4.24
CA GLN A 123 0.68 8.06 -4.28
C GLN A 123 0.53 8.91 -3.00
N LEU A 124 0.60 8.28 -1.82
CA LEU A 124 0.46 8.96 -0.52
C LEU A 124 1.58 9.97 -0.26
N ALA A 125 2.74 9.84 -0.92
CA ALA A 125 3.81 10.82 -0.89
C ALA A 125 3.40 12.18 -1.46
N GLY A 126 2.37 12.24 -2.32
CA GLY A 126 1.78 13.50 -2.78
C GLY A 126 1.09 14.28 -1.67
N SER A 127 0.50 13.57 -0.70
CA SER A 127 -0.24 14.15 0.42
C SER A 127 0.61 14.32 1.68
N ASN A 128 1.52 13.39 1.98
CA ASN A 128 2.39 13.46 3.15
C ASN A 128 3.86 13.11 2.81
N PRO A 129 4.55 13.97 2.03
CA PRO A 129 5.92 13.70 1.59
C PRO A 129 6.93 13.63 2.75
N ALA A 130 6.75 14.42 3.80
CA ALA A 130 7.68 14.45 4.93
C ALA A 130 7.77 13.08 5.63
N TYR A 131 6.67 12.34 5.70
CA TYR A 131 6.63 11.04 6.35
C TYR A 131 6.97 9.88 5.40
N VAL A 132 6.52 9.96 4.14
CA VAL A 132 6.66 8.85 3.19
C VAL A 132 8.00 8.84 2.47
N LEU A 133 8.58 10.01 2.15
CA LEU A 133 9.82 10.05 1.38
C LEU A 133 11.05 9.46 2.12
N PRO A 134 11.23 9.59 3.45
CA PRO A 134 12.36 8.99 4.15
C PRO A 134 12.47 7.46 4.01
N PRO A 135 11.44 6.63 4.29
CA PRO A 135 11.53 5.18 4.09
C PRO A 135 11.72 4.83 2.62
N LEU A 136 11.03 5.51 1.70
CA LEU A 136 11.19 5.28 0.26
C LEU A 136 12.60 5.59 -0.25
N ARG A 137 13.28 6.59 0.33
CA ARG A 137 14.68 6.87 0.01
C ARG A 137 15.59 5.70 0.40
N GLN A 138 15.35 5.07 1.56
CA GLN A 138 16.12 3.89 1.96
C GLN A 138 15.87 2.73 1.02
N THR A 139 14.62 2.47 0.65
CA THR A 139 14.26 1.48 -0.35
C THR A 139 14.97 1.74 -1.68
N LEU A 140 15.00 2.97 -2.17
CA LEU A 140 15.68 3.33 -3.41
C LEU A 140 17.18 3.00 -3.36
N ILE A 141 17.84 3.31 -2.24
CA ILE A 141 19.26 3.00 -2.01
C ILE A 141 19.47 1.47 -2.03
N SER A 142 18.61 0.72 -1.33
CA SER A 142 18.65 -0.74 -1.32
C SER A 142 18.50 -1.34 -2.72
N LEU A 143 17.55 -0.86 -3.52
CA LEU A 143 17.32 -1.33 -4.90
C LEU A 143 18.51 -1.05 -5.82
N VAL A 144 19.10 0.15 -5.75
CA VAL A 144 20.30 0.48 -6.54
C VAL A 144 21.49 -0.39 -6.11
N THR A 145 21.60 -0.69 -4.82
CA THR A 145 22.66 -1.57 -4.29
C THR A 145 22.46 -3.01 -4.77
N GLU A 146 21.21 -3.49 -4.72
CA GLU A 146 20.81 -4.81 -5.20
C GLU A 146 21.14 -4.97 -6.69
N LEU A 147 20.82 -3.99 -7.55
CA LEU A 147 21.18 -4.06 -8.97
C LEU A 147 22.70 -4.17 -9.20
N ARG A 148 23.50 -3.49 -8.37
CA ARG A 148 24.97 -3.48 -8.52
C ARG A 148 25.62 -4.76 -8.02
N GLN A 149 25.11 -5.32 -6.92
CA GLN A 149 25.78 -6.40 -6.19
C GLN A 149 25.15 -7.78 -6.43
N ASN A 150 23.86 -7.84 -6.77
CA ASN A 150 23.16 -9.11 -6.90
C ASN A 150 23.57 -9.82 -8.21
N THR A 151 23.85 -11.11 -8.13
CA THR A 151 24.17 -11.94 -9.30
C THR A 151 22.95 -12.69 -9.82
N ASP A 152 21.88 -12.74 -9.02
CA ASP A 152 20.61 -13.32 -9.42
C ASP A 152 19.88 -12.43 -10.44
N VAL A 153 19.51 -13.04 -11.56
CA VAL A 153 18.79 -12.37 -12.66
C VAL A 153 17.37 -12.00 -12.23
N VAL A 154 16.71 -12.86 -11.45
CA VAL A 154 15.32 -12.63 -11.01
C VAL A 154 15.26 -11.46 -10.04
N GLY A 155 16.12 -11.43 -9.02
CA GLY A 155 16.23 -10.29 -8.11
C GLY A 155 16.57 -8.97 -8.83
N LYS A 156 17.44 -9.02 -9.84
CA LYS A 156 17.73 -7.85 -10.69
C LYS A 156 16.53 -7.37 -11.49
N GLU A 157 15.76 -8.29 -12.07
CA GLU A 157 14.54 -7.96 -12.78
C GLU A 157 13.51 -7.31 -11.86
N GLU A 158 13.25 -7.92 -10.69
CA GLU A 158 12.34 -7.36 -9.69
C GLU A 158 12.79 -5.97 -9.21
N ALA A 159 14.07 -5.81 -8.88
CA ALA A 159 14.60 -4.52 -8.45
C ALA A 159 14.47 -3.46 -9.56
N THR A 160 14.69 -3.84 -10.82
CA THR A 160 14.50 -2.97 -11.99
C THR A 160 13.04 -2.56 -12.12
N LEU A 161 12.11 -3.51 -12.01
CA LEU A 161 10.68 -3.23 -12.07
C LEU A 161 10.25 -2.31 -10.92
N LEU A 162 10.73 -2.49 -9.69
CA LEU A 162 10.43 -1.57 -8.59
C LEU A 162 11.01 -0.17 -8.84
N LEU A 163 12.22 -0.07 -9.38
CA LEU A 163 12.83 1.21 -9.76
C LEU A 163 11.99 1.95 -10.82
N THR A 164 11.39 1.26 -11.79
CA THR A 164 10.53 1.94 -12.77
C THR A 164 9.36 2.66 -12.10
N HIS A 165 8.79 2.12 -11.02
CA HIS A 165 7.73 2.79 -10.25
C HIS A 165 8.22 4.07 -9.56
N PHE A 166 9.44 4.05 -8.99
CA PHE A 166 10.08 5.26 -8.47
C PHE A 166 10.24 6.34 -9.55
N LEU A 167 10.63 5.94 -10.77
CA LEU A 167 10.84 6.84 -11.89
C LEU A 167 9.54 7.40 -12.48
N GLN A 168 8.44 6.65 -12.41
CA GLN A 168 7.13 7.03 -12.96
C GLN A 168 6.32 7.94 -12.03
N ALA A 169 6.50 7.81 -10.71
CA ALA A 169 5.75 8.60 -9.75
C ALA A 169 6.31 10.02 -9.59
N ASP A 170 5.53 11.04 -9.96
CA ASP A 170 5.93 12.45 -9.88
C ASP A 170 6.29 12.89 -8.46
N ALA A 171 5.53 12.42 -7.46
CA ALA A 171 5.78 12.71 -6.06
C ALA A 171 7.14 12.19 -5.58
N LEU A 172 7.69 11.15 -6.23
CA LEU A 172 8.96 10.53 -5.87
C LEU A 172 10.16 11.15 -6.58
N GLN A 173 9.96 12.04 -7.55
CA GLN A 173 11.06 12.68 -8.29
C GLN A 173 12.04 13.43 -7.38
N ARG A 174 11.55 13.99 -6.27
CA ARG A 174 12.40 14.64 -5.25
C ARG A 174 13.41 13.68 -4.65
N VAL A 175 13.02 12.42 -4.44
CA VAL A 175 13.89 11.36 -3.91
C VAL A 175 14.75 10.76 -5.00
N VAL A 176 14.24 10.61 -6.23
CA VAL A 176 14.96 10.01 -7.36
C VAL A 176 16.10 10.89 -7.88
N ARG A 177 15.90 12.21 -7.98
CA ARG A 177 16.82 13.15 -8.64
C ARG A 177 18.30 12.98 -8.22
N PRO A 178 18.64 12.88 -6.91
CA PRO A 178 20.03 12.70 -6.48
C PRO A 178 20.65 11.36 -6.90
N PHE A 179 19.85 10.34 -7.21
CA PHE A 179 20.31 8.99 -7.53
C PHE A 179 20.29 8.68 -9.03
N LYS A 180 19.90 9.63 -9.89
CA LYS A 180 19.78 9.39 -11.35
C LYS A 180 21.05 8.80 -11.97
N SER A 181 22.22 9.34 -11.67
CA SER A 181 23.50 8.82 -12.18
C SER A 181 23.76 7.40 -11.68
N ALA A 182 23.47 7.14 -10.41
CA ALA A 182 23.68 5.84 -9.80
C ALA A 182 22.77 4.76 -10.39
N ILE A 183 21.51 5.12 -10.70
CA ILE A 183 20.52 4.26 -11.37
C ILE A 183 20.96 3.94 -12.80
N VAL A 184 21.35 4.96 -13.59
CA VAL A 184 21.80 4.77 -14.98
C VAL A 184 23.01 3.84 -15.04
N GLN A 185 23.97 3.99 -14.12
CA GLN A 185 25.15 3.12 -14.04
C GLN A 185 24.83 1.68 -13.61
N SER A 186 23.72 1.46 -12.89
CA SER A 186 23.34 0.12 -12.41
C SER A 186 22.45 -0.65 -13.38
N LEU A 187 21.87 0.02 -14.37
CA LEU A 187 21.04 -0.63 -15.38
C LEU A 187 21.94 -1.27 -16.45
N PRO A 188 21.57 -2.44 -17.00
CA PRO A 188 22.26 -3.06 -18.13
C PRO A 188 21.94 -2.28 -19.43
N LEU A 189 22.37 -1.03 -19.52
CA LEU A 189 22.16 -0.15 -20.68
C LEU A 189 23.22 -0.35 -21.77
N THR A 190 24.36 -0.93 -21.40
CA THR A 190 25.30 -1.52 -22.33
C THR A 190 24.97 -3.00 -22.44
N GLY A 191 24.67 -3.45 -23.67
CA GLY A 191 24.88 -4.86 -24.00
C GLY A 191 26.37 -5.12 -23.89
N ASP A 192 26.83 -5.45 -22.69
CA ASP A 192 28.12 -6.10 -22.54
C ASP A 192 27.98 -7.53 -23.09
N PRO A 193 28.95 -8.00 -23.89
CA PRO A 193 28.86 -9.23 -24.69
C PRO A 193 28.67 -10.51 -23.87
#